data_AF-A0A8D8GEH7-F1
#
_entry.id   AF-A0A8D8GEH7-F1
#
_cell.length_a   1.000
_cell.length_b   1.000
_cell.length_c   1.000
_cell.angle_alpha   90.00
_cell.angle_beta   90.00
_cell.angle_gamma   90.00
#
_symmetry.space_group_name_H-M   'P 1'
#
loop_
_entity.id
_entity.type
_entity.pdbx_description
1 polymer ?
#
loop_
_entity_poly.entity_id
_entity_poly.type
_entity_poly.pdbx_seq_one_letter_code
_entity_poly.pdbx_strand_id
1 'polypeptide(L)'
;LNDKEVNQVQFYTPYGVHIRTLKIPGKEITCLSWEGKSLRIALSVDSFIYFANIRPDYTWCYFNKTVCYLEATKAEDTSLITFWDTNSNQCYSKQVDPIIGIAATVDHCVLAVETKISAKEFSFMSDSKSKDFMYQLLVCNSISTTVDSKYVDLRPNFIAMNSTHVVVASKDQFLLWHYHTPKGASTLHGNVKAKKDKKYHIDDTPALDVLNDLDSNATYDIPSKTDASQDPICCIAVSESLLLIGRESGLIH
;
A
#
# COMPACT_ATOMS: atom_id res chain seq x y z
N LEU A 1 8.56 27.34 -33.75
CA LEU A 1 8.19 26.45 -32.63
C LEU A 1 6.79 25.92 -32.96
N ASN A 2 6.71 24.79 -33.66
CA ASN A 2 5.43 24.13 -33.94
C ASN A 2 5.06 23.35 -32.68
N ASP A 3 4.35 23.99 -31.75
CA ASP A 3 3.56 23.24 -30.80
C ASP A 3 2.49 22.50 -31.62
N LYS A 4 2.70 21.19 -31.81
CA LYS A 4 1.62 20.32 -32.27
C LYS A 4 0.52 20.48 -31.24
N GLU A 5 -0.59 21.13 -31.59
CA GLU A 5 -1.80 21.08 -30.79
C GLU A 5 -2.16 19.59 -30.60
N VAL A 6 -2.01 19.11 -29.37
CA VAL A 6 -2.33 17.73 -29.02
C VAL A 6 -3.71 17.73 -28.42
N ASN A 7 -4.66 17.20 -29.17
CA ASN A 7 -5.97 16.86 -28.64
C ASN A 7 -5.83 15.87 -27.50
N GLN A 8 -6.32 16.26 -26.32
CA GLN A 8 -6.22 15.44 -25.14
C GLN A 8 -7.42 15.64 -24.20
N VAL A 9 -7.76 14.58 -23.49
CA VAL A 9 -8.71 14.60 -22.38
C VAL A 9 -7.92 14.32 -21.11
N GLN A 10 -8.11 15.16 -20.09
CA GLN A 10 -7.47 15.02 -18.80
C GLN A 10 -8.49 14.60 -17.75
N PHE A 11 -8.15 13.57 -16.98
CA PHE A 11 -8.97 13.05 -15.89
C PHE A 11 -8.42 13.58 -14.58
N TYR A 12 -9.31 14.11 -13.75
CA TYR A 12 -9.00 14.66 -12.44
C TYR A 12 -9.86 13.98 -11.37
N THR A 13 -9.36 13.91 -10.15
CA THR A 13 -10.19 13.56 -8.98
C THR A 13 -11.20 14.68 -8.71
N PRO A 14 -12.25 14.42 -7.91
CA PRO A 14 -13.15 15.48 -7.45
C PRO A 14 -12.45 16.62 -6.69
N TYR A 15 -11.23 16.38 -6.21
CA TYR A 15 -10.38 17.35 -5.50
C TYR A 15 -9.39 18.08 -6.42
N GLY A 16 -9.47 17.88 -7.73
CA GLY A 16 -8.60 18.55 -8.71
C GLY A 16 -7.22 17.92 -8.88
N VAL A 17 -6.98 16.72 -8.35
CA VAL A 17 -5.71 15.99 -8.55
C VAL A 17 -5.73 15.36 -9.93
N HIS A 18 -4.72 15.63 -10.75
CA HIS A 18 -4.57 15.01 -12.07
C HIS A 18 -4.33 13.50 -11.95
N ILE A 19 -5.11 12.71 -12.69
CA ILE A 19 -5.04 11.24 -12.69
C ILE A 19 -4.34 10.75 -13.97
N ARG A 20 -4.81 11.20 -15.13
CA ARG A 20 -4.33 10.71 -16.43
C ARG A 20 -4.63 11.70 -17.55
N THR A 21 -3.76 11.70 -18.57
CA THR A 21 -3.99 12.40 -19.84
C THR A 21 -4.14 11.38 -20.96
N LEU A 22 -5.28 11.39 -21.65
CA LEU A 22 -5.55 10.58 -22.83
C LEU A 22 -5.35 11.44 -24.08
N LYS A 23 -4.36 11.11 -24.90
CA LYS A 23 -4.17 11.74 -26.22
C LYS A 23 -5.12 11.12 -27.23
N ILE A 24 -5.81 11.95 -28.00
CA ILE A 24 -6.82 11.49 -28.97
C ILE A 24 -6.43 11.98 -30.37
N PRO A 25 -6.48 11.12 -31.41
CA PRO A 25 -6.22 11.55 -32.78
C PRO A 25 -7.31 12.49 -33.29
N GLY A 26 -6.90 13.55 -34.00
CA GLY A 26 -7.79 14.52 -34.63
C GLY A 26 -7.32 15.95 -34.41
N LYS A 27 -8.08 16.94 -34.88
CA LYS A 27 -7.78 18.37 -34.70
C LYS A 27 -8.60 19.03 -33.60
N GLU A 28 -9.88 18.66 -33.46
CA GLU A 28 -10.75 19.26 -32.46
C GLU A 28 -11.69 18.24 -31.79
N ILE A 29 -11.70 18.25 -30.45
CA ILE A 29 -12.69 17.51 -29.65
C ILE A 29 -13.89 18.43 -29.43
N THR A 30 -15.05 18.07 -29.97
CA THR A 30 -16.26 18.91 -29.92
C THR A 30 -17.20 18.53 -28.79
N CYS A 31 -17.23 17.26 -28.36
CA CYS A 31 -18.04 16.83 -27.22
C CYS A 31 -17.47 15.57 -26.54
N LEU A 32 -17.88 15.37 -25.28
CA LEU A 32 -17.58 14.20 -24.46
C LEU A 32 -18.83 13.84 -23.65
N SER A 33 -19.15 12.55 -23.58
CA SER A 33 -20.23 12.04 -22.73
C SER A 33 -19.85 10.72 -22.06
N TRP A 34 -20.27 10.53 -20.81
CA TRP A 34 -20.12 9.28 -20.06
C TRP A 34 -21.34 8.37 -20.27
N GLU A 35 -21.10 7.08 -20.40
CA GLU A 35 -22.16 6.07 -20.26
C GLU A 35 -22.60 6.03 -18.79
N GLY A 36 -23.87 6.32 -18.51
CA GLY A 36 -24.31 6.70 -17.16
C GLY A 36 -24.08 5.71 -16.00
N LYS A 37 -23.91 4.41 -16.27
CA LYS A 37 -23.65 3.38 -15.23
C LYS A 37 -22.39 2.56 -15.49
N SER A 38 -21.51 3.04 -16.36
CA SER A 38 -20.41 2.24 -16.89
C SER A 38 -19.13 3.07 -16.91
N LEU A 39 -18.02 2.41 -17.22
CA LEU A 39 -16.71 3.03 -17.34
C LEU A 39 -16.41 3.39 -18.80
N ARG A 40 -17.43 3.75 -19.59
CA ARG A 40 -17.24 4.08 -21.00
C ARG A 40 -17.49 5.55 -21.24
N ILE A 41 -16.72 6.11 -22.15
CA ILE A 41 -16.89 7.46 -22.66
C ILE A 41 -17.04 7.44 -24.17
N ALA A 42 -17.88 8.34 -24.67
CA ALA A 42 -18.01 8.68 -26.08
C ALA A 42 -17.44 10.08 -26.31
N LEU A 43 -16.69 10.25 -27.40
CA LEU A 43 -16.03 11.50 -27.76
C LEU A 43 -16.33 11.79 -29.23
N SER A 44 -16.79 13.00 -29.55
CA SER A 44 -16.82 13.46 -30.95
C SER A 44 -15.56 14.25 -31.26
N VAL A 45 -14.84 13.82 -32.29
CA VAL A 45 -13.58 14.45 -32.72
C VAL A 45 -13.59 14.57 -34.23
N ASP A 46 -13.48 15.81 -34.72
CA ASP A 46 -13.66 16.15 -36.14
C ASP A 46 -14.97 15.55 -36.71
N SER A 47 -14.87 14.52 -37.55
CA SER A 47 -16.00 13.80 -38.17
C SER A 47 -16.17 12.35 -37.65
N PHE A 48 -15.49 11.99 -36.56
CA PHE A 48 -15.52 10.66 -35.97
C PHE A 48 -16.11 10.66 -34.56
N ILE A 49 -16.67 9.52 -34.17
CA ILE A 49 -17.06 9.24 -32.79
C ILE A 49 -16.16 8.13 -32.26
N TYR A 50 -15.45 8.41 -31.17
CA TYR A 50 -14.62 7.44 -30.46
C TYR A 50 -15.37 6.91 -29.24
N PHE A 51 -15.24 5.61 -28.99
CA PHE A 51 -15.65 4.97 -27.74
C PHE A 51 -14.41 4.47 -27.02
N ALA A 52 -14.27 4.86 -25.75
CA ALA A 52 -13.16 4.40 -24.91
C ALA A 52 -13.68 3.75 -23.63
N ASN A 53 -13.05 2.64 -23.26
CA ASN A 53 -13.24 1.99 -21.97
C ASN A 53 -12.19 2.53 -21.00
N ILE A 54 -12.65 3.02 -19.86
CA ILE A 54 -11.83 3.39 -18.72
C ILE A 54 -11.61 2.14 -17.89
N ARG A 55 -10.35 1.86 -17.57
CA ARG A 55 -9.97 0.82 -16.64
C ARG A 55 -9.35 1.49 -15.41
N PRO A 56 -10.13 1.63 -14.31
CA PRO A 56 -9.59 2.05 -13.04
C PRO A 56 -8.42 1.17 -12.64
N ASP A 57 -7.51 1.76 -11.87
CA ASP A 57 -6.50 0.98 -11.19
C ASP A 57 -7.16 0.32 -9.99
N TYR A 58 -7.54 -0.95 -10.15
CA TYR A 58 -8.19 -1.71 -9.09
C TYR A 58 -7.15 -2.16 -8.07
N THR A 59 -7.51 -2.11 -6.79
CA THR A 59 -6.67 -2.67 -5.72
C THR A 59 -6.85 -4.18 -5.68
N TRP A 60 -5.82 -4.93 -6.06
CA TRP A 60 -5.82 -6.38 -6.03
C TRP A 60 -4.41 -6.95 -5.89
N CYS A 61 -4.32 -8.22 -5.48
CA CYS A 61 -3.12 -9.03 -5.55
C CYS A 61 -3.47 -10.47 -5.89
N TYR A 62 -2.46 -11.27 -6.25
CA TYR A 62 -2.62 -12.70 -6.49
C TYR A 62 -1.60 -13.51 -5.69
N PHE A 63 -2.06 -14.56 -5.02
CA PHE A 63 -1.22 -15.47 -4.24
C PHE A 63 -1.92 -16.81 -4.05
N ASN A 64 -1.18 -17.90 -3.90
CA ASN A 64 -1.72 -19.25 -3.65
C ASN A 64 -3.00 -19.60 -4.45
N LYS A 65 -3.01 -19.29 -5.75
CA LYS A 65 -4.16 -19.48 -6.66
C LYS A 65 -5.41 -18.67 -6.32
N THR A 66 -5.28 -17.65 -5.49
CA THR A 66 -6.35 -16.76 -5.06
C THR A 66 -6.10 -15.36 -5.59
N VAL A 67 -7.10 -14.80 -6.28
CA VAL A 67 -7.17 -13.36 -6.56
C VAL A 67 -7.84 -12.70 -5.37
N CYS A 68 -7.15 -11.79 -4.71
CA CYS A 68 -7.70 -10.97 -3.64
C CYS A 68 -7.89 -9.55 -4.17
N TYR A 69 -9.11 -9.02 -4.11
CA TYR A 69 -9.43 -7.74 -4.71
C TYR A 69 -10.45 -6.95 -3.89
N LEU A 70 -10.34 -5.63 -3.96
CA LEU A 70 -11.32 -4.70 -3.43
C LEU A 70 -12.57 -4.68 -4.33
N GLU A 71 -13.73 -4.90 -3.73
CA GLU A 71 -15.01 -4.73 -4.43
C GLU A 71 -15.34 -3.25 -4.62
N ALA A 72 -15.92 -2.91 -5.77
CA ALA A 72 -16.44 -1.58 -6.06
C ALA A 72 -17.75 -1.35 -5.28
N THR A 73 -17.63 -1.07 -3.98
CA THR A 73 -18.76 -0.74 -3.11
C THR A 73 -18.92 0.78 -2.99
N LYS A 74 -20.13 1.21 -2.66
CA LYS A 74 -20.43 2.63 -2.35
C LYS A 74 -20.32 2.94 -0.86
N ALA A 75 -19.86 1.99 -0.05
CA ALA A 75 -19.76 2.17 1.40
C ALA A 75 -18.51 2.99 1.71
N GLU A 76 -18.70 4.22 2.21
CA GLU A 76 -17.59 5.14 2.47
C GLU A 76 -16.77 4.74 3.71
N ASP A 77 -17.38 4.03 4.66
CA ASP A 77 -16.74 3.71 5.95
C ASP A 77 -16.07 2.34 6.02
N THR A 78 -16.29 1.45 5.05
CA THR A 78 -15.69 0.10 5.07
C THR A 78 -15.40 -0.40 3.66
N SER A 79 -14.37 -1.23 3.54
CA SER A 79 -14.00 -1.92 2.30
C SER A 79 -14.43 -3.38 2.35
N LEU A 80 -14.97 -3.88 1.24
CA LEU A 80 -15.29 -5.30 1.07
C LEU A 80 -14.21 -5.93 0.20
N ILE A 81 -13.45 -6.87 0.77
CA ILE A 81 -12.35 -7.57 0.09
C ILE A 81 -12.79 -8.99 -0.20
N THR A 82 -12.66 -9.43 -1.45
CA THR A 82 -13.02 -10.77 -1.88
C THR A 82 -11.78 -11.56 -2.29
N PHE A 83 -11.67 -12.76 -1.74
CA PHE A 83 -10.65 -13.77 -1.99
C PHE A 83 -11.26 -14.86 -2.87
N TRP A 84 -10.94 -14.83 -4.16
CA TRP A 84 -11.46 -15.77 -5.14
C TRP A 84 -10.40 -16.80 -5.50
N ASP A 85 -10.60 -18.05 -5.08
CA ASP A 85 -9.79 -19.20 -5.48
C ASP A 85 -10.08 -19.54 -6.95
N THR A 86 -9.08 -19.34 -7.81
CA THR A 86 -9.18 -19.54 -9.26
C THR A 86 -9.22 -21.00 -9.70
N ASN A 87 -8.94 -21.94 -8.80
CA ASN A 87 -8.99 -23.38 -9.07
C ASN A 87 -10.32 -23.98 -8.63
N SER A 88 -10.74 -23.72 -7.38
CA SER A 88 -12.01 -24.23 -6.84
C SER A 88 -13.21 -23.36 -7.19
N ASN A 89 -12.96 -22.15 -7.71
CA ASN A 89 -13.95 -21.10 -7.98
C ASN A 89 -14.73 -20.65 -6.73
N GLN A 90 -14.19 -20.90 -5.52
CA GLN A 90 -14.77 -20.47 -4.26
C GLN A 90 -14.39 -19.02 -3.95
N CYS A 91 -15.33 -18.27 -3.37
CA CYS A 91 -15.11 -16.90 -2.95
C CYS A 91 -15.30 -16.77 -1.43
N TYR A 92 -14.36 -16.06 -0.79
CA TYR A 92 -14.43 -15.70 0.62
C TYR A 92 -14.32 -14.18 0.73
N SER A 93 -15.33 -13.54 1.31
CA SER A 93 -15.34 -12.08 1.46
C SER A 93 -15.16 -11.69 2.92
N LYS A 94 -14.46 -10.58 3.15
CA LYS A 94 -14.31 -9.96 4.46
C LYS A 94 -14.52 -8.46 4.35
N GLN A 95 -15.30 -7.93 5.27
CA GLN A 95 -15.42 -6.50 5.47
C GLN A 95 -14.31 -6.03 6.41
N VAL A 96 -13.61 -4.97 6.02
CA VAL A 96 -12.52 -4.34 6.77
C VAL A 96 -12.73 -2.83 6.78
N ASP A 97 -11.99 -2.13 7.65
CA ASP A 97 -11.85 -0.67 7.57
C ASP A 97 -11.33 -0.24 6.19
N PRO A 98 -11.47 1.04 5.79
CA PRO A 98 -11.06 1.51 4.48
C PRO A 98 -9.64 1.06 4.11
N ILE A 99 -9.54 0.28 3.03
CA ILE A 99 -8.27 -0.28 2.59
C ILE A 99 -7.43 0.82 1.93
N ILE A 100 -6.16 0.83 2.24
CA ILE A 100 -5.19 1.81 1.70
C ILE A 100 -4.04 1.14 0.97
N GLY A 101 -3.88 -0.17 1.11
CA GLY A 101 -2.85 -0.93 0.39
C GLY A 101 -3.05 -2.43 0.51
N ILE A 102 -2.54 -3.15 -0.50
CA ILE A 102 -2.46 -4.61 -0.53
C ILE A 102 -1.11 -5.04 -1.08
N ALA A 103 -0.53 -6.08 -0.49
CA ALA A 103 0.61 -6.78 -1.07
C ALA A 103 0.45 -8.28 -0.82
N ALA A 104 1.19 -9.10 -1.55
CA ALA A 104 1.19 -10.53 -1.34
C ALA A 104 2.55 -11.16 -1.53
N THR A 105 2.72 -12.30 -0.85
CA THR A 105 3.76 -13.29 -1.08
C THR A 105 3.10 -14.62 -1.47
N VAL A 106 3.88 -15.66 -1.66
CA VAL A 106 3.46 -16.98 -2.15
C VAL A 106 2.16 -17.49 -1.50
N ASP A 107 2.10 -17.50 -0.16
CA ASP A 107 1.02 -18.14 0.61
C ASP A 107 0.06 -17.17 1.31
N HIS A 108 0.41 -15.88 1.34
CA HIS A 108 -0.28 -14.88 2.15
C HIS A 108 -0.40 -13.55 1.43
N CYS A 109 -1.43 -12.79 1.78
CA CYS A 109 -1.49 -11.37 1.47
C CYS A 109 -1.50 -10.55 2.76
N VAL A 110 -1.13 -9.27 2.66
CA VAL A 110 -1.32 -8.28 3.70
C VAL A 110 -2.29 -7.22 3.22
N LEU A 111 -3.27 -6.88 4.06
CA LEU A 111 -4.16 -5.75 3.88
C LEU A 111 -3.72 -4.64 4.83
N ALA A 112 -3.51 -3.44 4.32
CA ALA A 112 -3.32 -2.24 5.13
C ALA A 112 -4.63 -1.45 5.15
N VAL A 113 -5.13 -1.15 6.35
CA VAL A 113 -6.40 -0.45 6.56
C VAL A 113 -6.22 0.78 7.45
N GLU A 114 -7.06 1.78 7.24
CA GLU A 114 -7.11 3.02 8.02
C GLU A 114 -8.20 2.92 9.09
N THR A 115 -7.79 2.65 10.34
CA THR A 115 -8.69 2.44 11.47
C THR A 115 -8.92 3.74 12.23
N LYS A 116 -10.20 4.08 12.42
CA LYS A 116 -10.63 5.16 13.33
C LYS A 116 -10.50 4.64 14.76
N ILE A 117 -9.52 5.14 15.52
CA ILE A 117 -9.35 4.77 16.93
C ILE A 117 -9.81 5.94 17.81
N SER A 118 -10.56 5.64 18.87
CA SER A 118 -10.93 6.67 19.83
C SER A 118 -9.68 7.22 20.54
N ALA A 119 -9.64 8.52 20.82
CA ALA A 119 -8.53 9.15 21.56
C ALA A 119 -8.15 8.42 22.86
N LYS A 120 -9.11 7.75 23.53
CA LYS A 120 -8.86 6.93 24.74
C LYS A 120 -8.12 5.63 24.44
N GLU A 121 -8.43 4.95 23.35
CA GLU A 121 -7.76 3.70 22.94
C GLU A 121 -6.36 4.00 22.39
N PHE A 122 -6.22 5.12 21.67
CA PHE A 122 -4.94 5.60 21.15
C PHE A 122 -3.89 5.86 22.25
N SER A 123 -4.31 6.44 23.39
CA SER A 123 -3.39 6.75 24.50
C SER A 123 -2.81 5.54 25.22
N PHE A 124 -3.44 4.35 25.11
CA PHE A 124 -2.87 3.11 25.65
C PHE A 124 -1.85 2.45 24.71
N MET A 125 -1.83 2.85 23.44
CA MET A 125 -1.07 2.19 22.39
C MET A 125 0.07 3.05 21.81
N SER A 126 0.07 4.37 22.05
CA SER A 126 1.18 5.23 21.66
C SER A 126 1.34 6.43 22.61
N ASP A 127 2.58 6.85 22.85
CA ASP A 127 2.91 8.09 23.58
C ASP A 127 2.70 9.36 22.73
N SER A 128 2.34 9.21 21.46
CA SER A 128 2.07 10.33 20.56
C SER A 128 0.67 10.90 20.80
N LYS A 129 0.53 12.23 20.77
CA LYS A 129 -0.72 12.95 21.10
C LYS A 129 -1.55 13.39 19.88
N SER A 130 -1.20 12.99 18.66
CA SER A 130 -1.52 13.81 17.50
C SER A 130 -2.00 13.11 16.22
N LYS A 131 -2.71 11.98 16.29
CA LYS A 131 -3.45 11.46 15.11
C LYS A 131 -4.79 10.84 15.49
N ASP A 132 -5.86 11.22 14.78
CA ASP A 132 -7.20 10.63 14.91
C ASP A 132 -7.31 9.24 14.27
N PHE A 133 -6.25 8.78 13.57
CA PHE A 133 -6.22 7.52 12.83
C PHE A 133 -4.97 6.72 13.16
N MET A 134 -5.16 5.40 13.29
CA MET A 134 -4.09 4.42 13.31
C MET A 134 -4.27 3.48 12.12
N TYR A 135 -3.19 2.83 11.70
CA TYR A 135 -3.26 1.88 10.60
C TYR A 135 -3.14 0.48 11.14
N GLN A 136 -3.84 -0.47 10.54
CA GLN A 136 -3.73 -1.88 10.89
C GLN A 136 -3.27 -2.67 9.67
N LEU A 137 -2.30 -3.56 9.90
CA LEU A 137 -1.82 -4.53 8.94
C LEU A 137 -2.46 -5.88 9.28
N LEU A 138 -3.12 -6.50 8.31
CA LEU A 138 -3.80 -7.78 8.44
C LEU A 138 -3.17 -8.78 7.48
N VAL A 139 -2.37 -9.72 7.99
CA VAL A 139 -1.86 -10.83 7.17
C VAL A 139 -2.95 -11.88 7.07
N CYS A 140 -3.36 -12.22 5.86
CA CYS A 140 -4.45 -13.15 5.57
C CYS A 140 -3.95 -14.36 4.75
N ASN A 141 -4.62 -15.49 4.92
CA ASN A 141 -4.48 -16.65 4.04
C ASN A 141 -5.46 -16.58 2.84
N SER A 142 -5.41 -17.59 1.97
CA SER A 142 -6.23 -17.66 0.74
C SER A 142 -7.74 -17.79 0.97
N ILE A 143 -8.18 -18.08 2.20
CA ILE A 143 -9.59 -18.20 2.59
C ILE A 143 -10.04 -17.02 3.47
N SER A 144 -9.36 -15.88 3.36
CA SER A 144 -9.69 -14.65 4.09
C SER A 144 -9.54 -14.75 5.62
N THR A 145 -8.87 -15.76 6.16
CA THR A 145 -8.60 -15.81 7.62
C THR A 145 -7.39 -14.92 7.92
N THR A 146 -7.54 -13.97 8.86
CA THR A 146 -6.41 -13.20 9.38
C THR A 146 -5.56 -14.13 10.25
N VAL A 147 -4.29 -14.30 9.89
CA VAL A 147 -3.33 -15.16 10.61
C VAL A 147 -2.42 -14.38 11.56
N ASP A 148 -2.18 -13.10 11.27
CA ASP A 148 -1.48 -12.18 12.15
C ASP A 148 -1.97 -10.74 11.88
N SER A 149 -1.86 -9.88 12.88
CA SER A 149 -2.26 -8.48 12.76
C SER A 149 -1.41 -7.57 13.61
N LYS A 150 -1.20 -6.35 13.12
CA LYS A 150 -0.44 -5.35 13.87
C LYS A 150 -0.94 -3.94 13.59
N TYR A 151 -1.05 -3.16 14.66
CA TYR A 151 -1.28 -1.72 14.53
C TYR A 151 0.04 -0.97 14.34
N VAL A 152 0.02 0.05 13.48
CA VAL A 152 1.18 0.88 13.13
C VAL A 152 0.78 2.36 13.12
N ASP A 153 1.70 3.22 13.54
CA ASP A 153 1.56 4.68 13.60
C ASP A 153 2.07 5.39 12.32
N LEU A 154 2.58 4.60 11.37
CA LEU A 154 3.12 5.00 10.08
C LEU A 154 2.05 4.80 9.01
N ARG A 155 1.66 5.87 8.28
CA ARG A 155 0.74 5.75 7.14
C ARG A 155 1.42 4.95 6.03
N PRO A 156 0.88 3.79 5.61
CA PRO A 156 1.37 3.07 4.46
C PRO A 156 1.07 3.85 3.17
N ASN A 157 2.10 4.45 2.58
CA ASN A 157 2.08 4.94 1.19
C ASN A 157 2.52 3.84 0.23
N PHE A 158 3.42 2.98 0.69
CA PHE A 158 3.92 1.82 -0.03
C PHE A 158 3.89 0.60 0.87
N ILE A 159 3.56 -0.56 0.29
CA ILE A 159 3.50 -1.83 1.01
C ILE A 159 4.08 -2.95 0.15
N ALA A 160 4.86 -3.81 0.78
CA ALA A 160 5.43 -5.00 0.18
C ALA A 160 5.56 -6.09 1.24
N MET A 161 5.62 -7.36 0.85
CA MET A 161 5.86 -8.45 1.79
C MET A 161 6.64 -9.59 1.14
N ASN A 162 7.41 -10.30 1.95
CA ASN A 162 8.01 -11.59 1.59
C ASN A 162 7.46 -12.68 2.52
N SER A 163 8.08 -13.87 2.60
CA SER A 163 7.56 -14.98 3.40
C SER A 163 7.63 -14.79 4.91
N THR A 164 8.32 -13.76 5.41
CA THR A 164 8.58 -13.55 6.85
C THR A 164 8.30 -12.12 7.34
N HIS A 165 8.37 -11.14 6.45
CA HIS A 165 8.23 -9.73 6.78
C HIS A 165 7.17 -9.04 5.93
N VAL A 166 6.44 -8.14 6.57
CA VAL A 166 5.71 -7.06 5.91
C VAL A 166 6.55 -5.80 6.04
N VAL A 167 6.70 -5.09 4.93
CA VAL A 167 7.37 -3.80 4.84
C VAL A 167 6.33 -2.75 4.47
N VAL A 168 6.23 -1.71 5.29
CA VAL A 168 5.40 -0.53 5.00
C VAL A 168 6.25 0.72 5.05
N ALA A 169 6.02 1.64 4.13
CA ALA A 169 6.75 2.90 4.06
C ALA A 169 5.82 4.09 3.87
N SER A 170 6.13 5.20 4.53
CA SER A 170 5.68 6.53 4.15
C SER A 170 6.70 7.18 3.20
N LYS A 171 6.67 8.50 3.06
CA LYS A 171 7.69 9.26 2.32
C LYS A 171 9.03 9.35 3.05
N ASP A 172 9.03 9.26 4.37
CA ASP A 172 10.20 9.60 5.20
C ASP A 172 10.70 8.41 6.02
N GLN A 173 9.82 7.44 6.27
CA GLN A 173 10.08 6.34 7.17
C GLN A 173 9.60 5.02 6.59
N PHE A 174 10.24 3.93 6.99
CA PHE A 174 9.79 2.57 6.69
C PHE A 174 9.87 1.68 7.93
N LEU A 175 9.01 0.67 7.98
CA LEU A 175 8.87 -0.28 9.07
C LEU A 175 9.00 -1.70 8.53
N LEU A 176 9.85 -2.51 9.17
CA LEU A 176 9.95 -3.94 8.96
C LEU A 176 9.24 -4.64 10.12
N TRP A 177 8.15 -5.32 9.80
CA TRP A 177 7.40 -6.15 10.75
C TRP A 177 7.59 -7.62 10.41
N HIS A 178 8.11 -8.40 11.36
CA HIS A 178 8.17 -9.86 11.26
C HIS A 178 6.83 -10.47 11.69
N TYR A 179 6.07 -10.99 10.73
CA TYR A 179 4.76 -11.57 11.00
C TYR A 179 4.87 -13.07 11.27
N HIS A 180 3.94 -13.60 12.06
CA HIS A 180 3.94 -14.99 12.49
C HIS A 180 2.79 -15.75 11.84
N THR A 181 3.10 -16.91 11.26
CA THR A 181 2.09 -17.80 10.71
C THR A 181 2.12 -19.14 11.44
N PRO A 182 0.96 -19.82 11.60
CA PRO A 182 0.92 -21.13 12.24
C PRO A 182 1.85 -22.17 11.59
N LYS A 183 2.07 -22.09 10.27
CA LYS A 183 2.98 -23.00 9.54
C LYS A 183 4.46 -22.73 9.83
N GLY A 184 4.83 -21.47 10.12
CA GLY A 184 6.21 -21.07 10.44
C GLY A 184 6.65 -21.40 11.88
N ALA A 185 5.73 -21.84 12.75
CA ALA A 185 6.05 -22.15 14.15
C ALA A 185 6.89 -23.43 14.34
N SER A 186 7.08 -24.24 13.29
CA SER A 186 7.80 -25.53 13.38
C SER A 186 9.33 -25.43 13.33
N THR A 187 9.91 -24.26 13.04
CA THR A 187 11.37 -24.08 12.92
C THR A 187 12.01 -23.27 14.08
N LEU A 188 11.23 -22.84 15.07
CA LEU A 188 11.70 -21.94 16.13
C LEU A 188 11.58 -22.55 17.53
N HIS A 189 12.41 -23.56 17.82
CA HIS A 189 12.81 -23.92 19.19
C HIS A 189 14.01 -23.09 19.70
N GLY A 190 14.28 -21.92 19.09
CA GLY A 190 15.38 -21.04 19.47
C GLY A 190 14.89 -19.66 19.90
N ASN A 191 14.96 -19.37 21.20
CA ASN A 191 14.93 -18.03 21.81
C ASN A 191 13.98 -17.00 21.19
N VAL A 192 12.70 -17.07 21.55
CA VAL A 192 11.70 -16.02 21.33
C VAL A 192 11.97 -14.82 22.26
N LYS A 193 13.12 -14.16 22.10
CA LYS A 193 13.14 -12.71 22.35
C LYS A 193 12.46 -12.12 21.12
N ALA A 194 11.22 -11.64 21.29
CA ALA A 194 10.48 -10.95 20.24
C ALA A 194 11.43 -9.98 19.53
N LYS A 195 11.81 -10.29 18.28
CA LYS A 195 12.60 -9.36 17.49
C LYS A 195 11.75 -8.12 17.36
N LYS A 196 12.14 -7.07 18.08
CA LYS A 196 11.44 -5.79 18.11
C LYS A 196 11.35 -5.29 16.68
N ASP A 197 10.15 -4.85 16.31
CA ASP A 197 9.92 -4.29 15.00
C ASP A 197 10.84 -3.11 14.75
N LYS A 198 11.40 -3.03 13.55
CA LYS A 198 12.41 -2.01 13.24
C LYS A 198 11.80 -0.93 12.37
N LYS A 199 11.76 0.29 12.89
CA LYS A 199 11.30 1.50 12.19
C LYS A 199 12.51 2.38 11.90
N TYR A 200 12.65 2.79 10.65
CA TYR A 200 13.79 3.53 10.15
C TYR A 200 13.34 4.83 9.53
N HIS A 201 14.11 5.89 9.74
CA HIS A 201 14.04 7.06 8.87
C HIS A 201 14.96 6.84 7.69
N ILE A 202 14.53 7.24 6.50
CA ILE A 202 15.23 6.95 5.24
C ILE A 202 16.57 7.69 5.10
N ASP A 203 16.71 8.84 5.75
CA ASP A 203 17.97 9.61 5.80
C ASP A 203 18.94 9.13 6.88
N ASP A 204 18.60 8.09 7.64
CA ASP A 204 19.51 7.55 8.65
C ASP A 204 20.58 6.67 8.00
N THR A 205 21.84 6.93 8.36
CA THR A 205 22.98 6.22 7.80
C THR A 205 23.18 4.89 8.55
N PRO A 206 23.33 3.74 7.87
CA PRO A 206 23.50 2.43 8.51
C PRO A 206 24.69 2.34 9.47
N ALA A 207 25.69 3.21 9.29
CA ALA A 207 26.87 3.29 10.16
C ALA A 207 26.53 3.61 11.63
N LEU A 208 25.42 4.32 11.88
CA LEU A 208 24.96 4.60 13.25
C LEU A 208 24.49 3.32 13.96
N ASP A 209 23.81 2.42 13.25
CA ASP A 209 23.31 1.17 13.81
C ASP A 209 24.42 0.17 14.14
N VAL A 210 25.49 0.10 13.32
CA VAL A 210 26.64 -0.78 13.58
C VAL A 210 27.41 -0.37 14.84
N LEU A 211 27.50 0.93 15.13
CA LEU A 211 28.07 1.43 16.39
C LEU A 211 27.19 1.09 17.59
N ASN A 212 25.87 1.15 17.44
CA ASN A 212 24.91 0.85 18.50
C ASN A 212 24.81 -0.65 18.82
N ASP A 213 24.93 -1.53 17.83
CA ASP A 213 24.94 -2.99 18.05
C ASP A 213 26.20 -3.47 18.80
N LEU A 214 27.32 -2.75 18.70
CA LEU A 214 28.56 -3.03 19.44
C LEU A 214 28.51 -2.60 20.92
N ASP A 215 27.71 -1.58 21.25
CA ASP A 215 27.49 -1.05 22.60
C ASP A 215 26.26 -1.66 23.31
N SER A 216 25.89 -2.89 22.95
CA SER A 216 24.68 -3.61 23.34
C SER A 216 24.60 -4.06 24.82
N ASN A 217 25.14 -3.25 25.73
CA ASN A 217 24.78 -3.22 27.16
C ASN A 217 24.04 -1.92 27.57
N ALA A 218 23.88 -0.93 26.69
CA ALA A 218 23.14 0.30 26.97
C ALA A 218 21.93 0.43 26.04
N THR A 219 20.75 0.04 26.54
CA THR A 219 19.46 0.04 25.86
C THR A 219 18.89 1.45 25.65
N TYR A 220 19.59 2.31 24.90
CA TYR A 220 19.04 3.59 24.47
C TYR A 220 18.60 3.46 23.01
N ASP A 221 17.33 3.12 22.80
CA ASP A 221 16.70 3.25 21.47
C ASP A 221 16.74 4.73 21.10
N ILE A 222 17.62 5.10 20.17
CA ILE A 222 17.63 6.45 19.60
C ILE A 222 16.31 6.59 18.83
N PRO A 223 15.46 7.59 19.17
CA PRO A 223 14.22 7.80 18.45
C PRO A 223 14.52 8.04 16.97
N SER A 224 13.83 7.32 16.08
CA SER A 224 13.95 7.57 14.65
C SER A 224 13.52 9.02 14.36
N LYS A 225 14.25 9.69 13.47
CA LYS A 225 13.91 11.06 13.06
C LYS A 225 12.48 11.12 12.56
N THR A 226 11.78 12.19 12.91
CA THR A 226 10.39 12.45 12.49
C THR A 226 10.27 13.58 11.46
N ASP A 227 11.40 14.17 11.08
CA ASP A 227 11.45 15.28 10.14
C ASP A 227 11.13 14.80 8.72
N ALA A 228 10.66 15.70 7.86
CA ALA A 228 10.43 15.36 6.46
C ALA A 228 11.76 15.22 5.71
N SER A 229 11.88 14.15 4.92
CA SER A 229 13.03 13.92 4.06
C SER A 229 13.00 14.84 2.85
N GLN A 230 14.18 15.34 2.44
CA GLN A 230 14.30 16.17 1.23
C GLN A 230 14.31 15.34 -0.07
N ASP A 231 14.43 14.02 0.03
CA ASP A 231 14.52 13.11 -1.12
C ASP A 231 13.56 11.92 -0.99
N PRO A 232 12.26 12.13 -0.72
CA PRO A 232 11.36 11.13 -0.15
C PRO A 232 11.31 9.77 -0.88
N ILE A 233 10.94 8.73 -0.13
CA ILE A 233 10.66 7.39 -0.68
C ILE A 233 9.57 7.51 -1.75
N CYS A 234 9.83 6.93 -2.93
CA CYS A 234 8.89 6.88 -4.04
C CYS A 234 8.43 5.47 -4.41
N CYS A 235 9.16 4.43 -3.99
CA CYS A 235 8.78 3.04 -4.16
C CYS A 235 9.56 2.11 -3.23
N ILE A 236 9.01 0.91 -2.99
CA ILE A 236 9.71 -0.19 -2.30
C ILE A 236 9.51 -1.49 -3.08
N ALA A 237 10.50 -2.37 -3.02
CA ALA A 237 10.40 -3.74 -3.54
C ALA A 237 11.08 -4.70 -2.57
N VAL A 238 10.47 -5.86 -2.34
CA VAL A 238 11.01 -6.85 -1.42
C VAL A 238 11.07 -8.21 -2.09
N SER A 239 12.13 -8.95 -1.78
CA SER A 239 12.33 -10.36 -2.10
C SER A 239 12.60 -11.12 -0.81
N GLU A 240 12.86 -12.42 -0.90
CA GLU A 240 13.21 -13.21 0.28
C GLU A 240 14.53 -12.80 0.94
N SER A 241 15.44 -12.15 0.20
CA SER A 241 16.78 -11.79 0.69
C SER A 241 17.11 -10.29 0.65
N LEU A 242 16.35 -9.50 -0.09
CA LEU A 242 16.63 -8.07 -0.33
C LEU A 242 15.38 -7.22 -0.15
N LEU A 243 15.56 -6.07 0.49
CA LEU A 243 14.64 -4.94 0.46
C LEU A 243 15.33 -3.84 -0.35
N LEU A 244 14.63 -3.27 -1.33
CA LEU A 244 15.07 -2.12 -2.10
C LEU A 244 14.11 -0.96 -1.82
N ILE A 245 14.67 0.22 -1.58
CA ILE A 245 13.91 1.45 -1.36
C ILE A 245 14.37 2.50 -2.37
N GLY A 246 13.46 2.90 -3.27
CA GLY A 246 13.72 3.94 -4.26
C GLY A 246 13.37 5.33 -3.73
N ARG A 247 14.20 6.31 -4.07
CA ARG A 247 14.09 7.72 -3.70
C ARG A 247 13.68 8.56 -4.92
N GLU A 248 13.05 9.72 -4.70
CA GLU A 248 12.62 10.62 -5.80
C GLU A 248 13.81 11.11 -6.66
N SER A 249 15.01 11.22 -6.09
CA SER A 249 16.26 11.51 -6.79
C SER A 249 16.72 10.42 -7.75
N GLY A 250 16.16 9.22 -7.65
CA GLY A 250 16.58 8.01 -8.37
C GLY A 250 17.62 7.17 -7.61
N LEU A 251 18.02 7.55 -6.39
CA LEU A 251 18.86 6.71 -5.52
C LEU A 251 18.09 5.47 -5.04
N ILE A 252 18.82 4.37 -4.85
CA ILE A 252 18.28 3.10 -4.35
C ILE A 252 19.09 2.69 -3.12
N HIS A 253 18.39 2.43 -2.01
CA HIS A 253 18.93 1.88 -0.77
C HIS A 253 18.59 0.40 -0.64
#